data_AF-A0A7S1TS21-F1
#
_entry.id   AF-A0A7S1TS21-F1
#
_cell.length_a   1.000
_cell.length_b   1.000
_cell.length_c   1.000
_cell.angle_alpha   90.00
_cell.angle_beta   90.00
_cell.angle_gamma   90.00
#
_symmetry.space_group_name_H-M   'P 1'
#
loop_
_entity.id
_entity.type
_entity.pdbx_description
1 polymer ?
#
loop_
_entity_poly.entity_id
_entity_poly.type
_entity_poly.pdbx_seq_one_letter_code
_entity_poly.pdbx_strand_id
1 'polypeptide(L)'
;WCRQPDRGLPAPDAVVFMDLSVEDAMQRGDFGAERYEKEGMQQRVRKNFHCLIRYEDALTNPKDRVEWRLVDAAGSRDEVATRVDTEVDAVLSRVASQSEGPKLLWMSDTPMPEPGEDGDKN
;
A
#
# COMPACT_ATOMS: atom_id res chain seq x y z
N TRP A 1 10.24 3.14 14.51
CA TRP A 1 11.37 3.81 13.84
C TRP A 1 11.05 4.14 12.38
N CYS A 2 10.61 3.18 11.55
CA CYS A 2 10.32 3.44 10.12
C CYS A 2 9.21 4.48 9.83
N ARG A 3 8.20 4.61 10.70
CA ARG A 3 7.12 5.62 10.56
C ARG A 3 7.56 7.06 10.85
N GLN A 4 8.48 7.23 11.80
CA GLN A 4 8.78 8.53 12.39
C GLN A 4 9.41 9.53 11.38
N PRO A 5 10.30 9.10 10.46
CA PRO A 5 10.84 9.96 9.42
C PRO A 5 9.79 10.50 8.43
N ASP A 6 8.72 9.74 8.19
CA ASP A 6 7.72 10.07 7.17
C ASP A 6 6.51 10.83 7.74
N ARG A 7 6.40 10.91 9.08
CA ARG A 7 5.32 11.65 9.76
C ARG A 7 5.38 13.13 9.38
N GLY A 8 4.25 13.68 8.95
CA GLY A 8 4.13 15.07 8.55
C GLY A 8 4.49 15.36 7.09
N LEU A 9 4.82 14.35 6.29
CA LEU A 9 4.83 14.49 4.83
C LEU A 9 3.42 14.78 4.30
N PRO A 10 3.26 15.35 3.09
CA PRO A 10 1.95 15.44 2.45
C PRO A 10 1.32 14.05 2.36
N ALA A 11 0.14 13.88 2.97
CA ALA A 11 -0.60 12.64 2.86
C ALA A 11 -1.14 12.51 1.42
N PRO A 12 -0.99 11.35 0.78
CA PRO A 12 -1.57 11.12 -0.53
C PRO A 12 -3.09 11.06 -0.45
N ASP A 13 -3.77 11.50 -1.50
CA ASP A 13 -5.24 11.39 -1.61
C ASP A 13 -5.71 9.94 -1.70
N ALA A 14 -4.88 9.08 -2.30
CA ALA A 14 -4.99 7.63 -2.28
C ALA A 14 -3.63 6.97 -2.58
N VAL A 15 -3.47 5.72 -2.17
CA VAL A 15 -2.35 4.85 -2.54
C VAL A 15 -2.89 3.69 -3.37
N VAL A 16 -2.38 3.53 -4.59
CA VAL A 16 -2.69 2.37 -5.44
C VAL A 16 -1.68 1.27 -5.13
N PHE A 17 -2.17 0.18 -4.53
CA PHE A 17 -1.38 -1.00 -4.23
C PHE A 17 -1.62 -2.07 -5.28
N MET A 18 -0.61 -2.29 -6.11
CA MET A 18 -0.60 -3.37 -7.11
C MET A 18 -0.30 -4.70 -6.41
N ASP A 19 -1.35 -5.45 -6.10
CA ASP A 19 -1.21 -6.73 -5.42
C ASP A 19 -0.93 -7.84 -6.44
N LEU A 20 0.16 -8.57 -6.21
CA LEU A 20 0.57 -9.71 -7.03
C LEU A 20 1.02 -10.82 -6.11
N SER A 21 0.65 -12.06 -6.44
CA SER A 21 1.19 -13.21 -5.72
C SER A 21 2.70 -13.32 -5.93
N VAL A 22 3.41 -13.87 -4.95
CA VAL A 22 4.87 -14.04 -5.09
C VAL A 22 5.15 -15.05 -6.19
N GLU A 23 4.27 -16.04 -6.33
CA GLU A 23 4.27 -17.05 -7.37
C GLU A 23 4.14 -16.43 -8.77
N ASP A 24 3.21 -15.49 -8.98
CA ASP A 24 3.04 -14.80 -10.25
C ASP A 24 4.18 -13.80 -10.51
N ALA A 25 4.72 -13.17 -9.46
CA ALA A 25 5.88 -12.28 -9.57
C ALA A 25 7.12 -13.05 -10.05
N MET A 26 7.33 -14.27 -9.53
CA MET A 26 8.45 -15.15 -9.92
C MET A 26 8.39 -15.62 -11.37
N GLN A 27 7.20 -15.68 -11.97
CA GLN A 27 7.04 -16.01 -13.39
C GLN A 27 7.49 -14.88 -14.32
N ARG A 28 7.63 -13.65 -13.81
CA ARG A 28 8.20 -12.53 -14.56
C ARG A 28 9.71 -12.72 -14.61
N GLY A 29 10.24 -12.89 -15.82
CA GLY A 29 11.55 -13.53 -16.07
C GLY A 29 12.82 -12.89 -15.51
N ASP A 30 12.72 -11.86 -14.66
CA ASP A 30 13.86 -11.19 -14.03
C ASP A 30 13.85 -11.30 -12.49
N PHE A 31 12.93 -12.07 -11.91
CA PHE A 31 12.85 -12.24 -10.45
C PHE A 31 14.12 -12.88 -9.88
N GLY A 32 14.77 -12.17 -8.95
CA GLY A 32 15.95 -12.63 -8.22
C GLY A 32 17.24 -11.93 -8.64
N ALA A 33 17.17 -11.00 -9.60
CA ALA A 33 18.29 -10.18 -10.03
C ALA A 33 18.58 -9.03 -9.04
N GLU A 34 17.55 -8.49 -8.38
CA GLU A 34 17.71 -7.42 -7.40
C GLU A 34 17.88 -7.92 -5.95
N ARG A 35 18.52 -7.08 -5.12
CA ARG A 35 18.89 -7.40 -3.72
C ARG A 35 17.71 -7.86 -2.85
N TYR A 36 16.50 -7.41 -3.15
CA TYR A 36 15.29 -7.67 -2.37
C TYR A 36 14.33 -8.68 -3.03
N GLU A 37 14.68 -9.25 -4.18
CA GLU A 37 13.87 -10.25 -4.89
C GLU A 37 14.13 -11.66 -4.35
N LYS A 38 13.98 -11.82 -3.04
CA LYS A 38 14.00 -13.13 -2.38
C LYS A 38 12.59 -13.48 -1.96
N GLU A 39 12.13 -14.68 -2.29
CA GLU A 39 10.76 -15.16 -2.02
C GLU A 39 10.30 -14.87 -0.58
N GLY A 40 11.05 -15.36 0.43
CA GLY A 40 10.70 -15.14 1.84
C GLY A 40 10.71 -13.67 2.26
N MET A 41 11.50 -12.82 1.59
CA MET A 41 11.44 -11.37 1.81
C MET A 41 10.20 -10.76 1.19
N GLN A 42 9.85 -11.13 -0.04
CA GLN A 42 8.66 -10.65 -0.73
C GLN A 42 7.36 -11.06 -0.02
N GLN A 43 7.30 -12.28 0.52
CA GLN A 43 6.17 -12.73 1.34
C GLN A 43 5.99 -11.86 2.61
N ARG A 44 7.09 -11.58 3.33
CA ARG A 44 7.05 -10.69 4.51
C ARG A 44 6.66 -9.26 4.15
N VAL A 45 7.20 -8.73 3.05
CA VAL A 45 6.87 -7.39 2.56
C VAL A 45 5.37 -7.30 2.24
N ARG A 46 4.83 -8.26 1.49
CA ARG A 46 3.40 -8.33 1.16
C ARG A 46 2.53 -8.40 2.41
N LYS A 47 2.87 -9.27 3.38
CA LYS A 47 2.18 -9.37 4.69
C LYS A 47 2.14 -8.02 5.41
N ASN A 48 3.28 -7.32 5.46
CA ASN A 48 3.38 -6.03 6.13
C ASN A 48 2.53 -4.93 5.47
N PHE A 49 2.48 -4.89 4.13
CA PHE A 49 1.59 -3.95 3.41
C PHE A 49 0.11 -4.25 3.68
N HIS A 50 -0.31 -5.52 3.71
CA HIS A 50 -1.68 -5.85 4.09
C HIS A 50 -2.00 -5.48 5.55
N CYS A 51 -1.05 -5.61 6.47
CA CYS A 51 -1.23 -5.13 7.85
C CYS A 51 -1.41 -3.60 7.88
N LEU A 52 -0.64 -2.85 7.09
CA LEU A 52 -0.76 -1.40 6.97
C LEU A 52 -2.12 -0.98 6.41
N ILE A 53 -2.56 -1.62 5.33
CA ILE A 53 -3.89 -1.39 4.72
C ILE A 53 -5.00 -1.61 5.76
N ARG A 54 -4.98 -2.75 6.47
CA ARG A 54 -5.98 -3.06 7.49
C ARG A 54 -6.00 -2.04 8.63
N TYR A 55 -4.83 -1.51 8.99
CA TYR A 55 -4.74 -0.47 10.00
C TYR A 55 -5.41 0.83 9.53
N GLU A 56 -5.10 1.28 8.32
CA GLU A 56 -5.70 2.48 7.73
C GLU A 56 -7.24 2.34 7.63
N ASP A 57 -7.73 1.17 7.23
CA ASP A 57 -9.17 0.85 7.20
C ASP A 57 -9.83 0.89 8.59
N ALA A 58 -9.08 0.52 9.64
CA ALA A 58 -9.57 0.46 11.01
C ALA A 58 -9.61 1.83 11.73
N LEU A 59 -8.91 2.85 11.24
CA LEU A 59 -8.84 4.18 11.88
C LEU A 59 -10.20 4.87 11.92
N THR A 60 -10.84 5.09 13.06
CA THR A 60 -12.23 5.59 13.09
C THR A 60 -12.44 7.01 12.52
N ASN A 61 -11.41 7.84 12.49
CA ASN A 61 -11.47 9.20 11.95
C ASN A 61 -11.06 9.24 10.47
N PRO A 62 -11.98 9.57 9.52
CA PRO A 62 -11.65 9.65 8.10
C PRO A 62 -10.57 10.66 7.74
N LYS A 63 -10.28 11.64 8.61
CA LYS A 63 -9.22 12.64 8.37
C LYS A 63 -7.81 12.09 8.60
N ASP A 64 -7.70 11.02 9.38
CA ASP A 64 -6.42 10.39 9.72
C ASP A 64 -6.10 9.22 8.77
N ARG A 65 -7.04 8.86 7.89
CA ARG A 65 -6.92 7.76 6.93
C ARG A 65 -6.24 8.21 5.65
N VAL A 66 -5.39 7.34 5.11
CA VAL A 66 -5.06 7.29 3.70
C VAL A 66 -5.92 6.23 3.02
N GLU A 67 -6.55 6.57 1.90
CA GLU A 67 -7.33 5.62 1.12
C GLU A 67 -6.40 4.67 0.35
N TRP A 68 -6.61 3.36 0.46
CA TRP A 68 -5.86 2.35 -0.30
C TRP A 68 -6.74 1.72 -1.38
N ARG A 69 -6.25 1.72 -2.62
CA ARG A 69 -6.89 1.06 -3.78
C ARG A 69 -6.11 -0.20 -4.10
N LEU A 70 -6.68 -1.36 -3.82
CA LEU A 70 -6.06 -2.65 -4.14
C LEU A 70 -6.39 -3.02 -5.58
N VAL A 71 -5.36 -3.11 -6.41
CA VAL A 71 -5.50 -3.50 -7.82
C VAL A 71 -4.81 -4.84 -8.01
N ASP A 72 -5.55 -5.82 -8.52
CA ASP A 72 -4.97 -7.08 -8.99
C ASP A 72 -4.02 -6.79 -10.16
N ALA A 73 -2.74 -7.07 -9.95
CA ALA A 73 -1.67 -6.83 -10.91
C ALA A 73 -1.37 -8.04 -11.79
N ALA A 74 -2.17 -9.11 -11.71
CA ALA A 74 -2.10 -10.23 -12.63
C ALA A 74 -2.68 -9.88 -14.02
N GLY A 75 -2.19 -10.58 -15.05
CA GLY A 75 -2.61 -10.38 -16.44
C GLY A 75 -1.62 -9.52 -17.24
N SER A 76 -2.09 -9.06 -18.40
CA SER A 76 -1.28 -8.24 -19.31
C SER A 76 -1.12 -6.81 -18.80
N ARG A 77 -0.08 -6.12 -19.31
CA ARG A 77 0.17 -4.71 -18.98
C ARG A 77 -1.05 -3.82 -19.25
N ASP A 78 -1.75 -4.03 -20.35
CA ASP A 78 -2.87 -3.18 -20.76
C ASP A 78 -4.11 -3.42 -19.87
N GLU A 79 -4.36 -4.67 -19.46
CA GLU A 79 -5.42 -5.01 -18.51
C GLU A 79 -5.15 -4.37 -17.14
N VAL A 80 -3.92 -4.48 -16.63
CA VAL A 80 -3.54 -3.88 -15.35
C VAL A 80 -3.61 -2.35 -15.44
N ALA A 81 -3.12 -1.75 -16.52
CA ALA A 81 -3.20 -0.31 -16.74
C ALA A 81 -4.65 0.19 -16.71
N THR A 82 -5.57 -0.51 -17.38
CA THR A 82 -7.00 -0.17 -17.39
C THR A 82 -7.60 -0.19 -15.97
N ARG A 83 -7.23 -1.17 -15.14
CA ARG A 83 -7.68 -1.25 -13.75
C ARG A 83 -7.14 -0.09 -12.91
N VAL A 84 -5.86 0.24 -13.08
CA VAL A 84 -5.23 1.38 -12.39
C VAL A 84 -5.91 2.69 -12.81
N ASP A 85 -6.11 2.92 -14.10
CA ASP A 85 -6.76 4.13 -14.62
C ASP A 85 -8.18 4.29 -14.04
N THR A 86 -8.94 3.19 -13.95
CA THR A 86 -10.28 3.19 -13.35
C THR A 86 -10.26 3.66 -11.89
N GLU A 87 -9.35 3.14 -11.07
CA GLU A 87 -9.22 3.53 -9.66
C GLU A 87 -8.72 4.97 -9.50
N VAL A 88 -7.78 5.39 -10.35
CA VAL A 88 -7.24 6.76 -10.35
C VAL A 88 -8.31 7.77 -10.75
N ASP A 89 -9.08 7.51 -11.80
CA ASP A 89 -10.18 8.39 -12.25
C ASP A 89 -11.24 8.58 -11.16
N ALA A 90 -11.55 7.51 -10.41
CA ALA A 90 -12.45 7.58 -9.27
C ALA A 90 -11.90 8.49 -8.15
N VAL A 91 -10.60 8.38 -7.84
CA VAL A 91 -9.93 9.24 -6.85
C VAL A 91 -9.88 10.69 -7.32
N LEU A 92 -9.51 10.95 -8.57
CA LEU A 92 -9.45 12.30 -9.14
C LEU A 92 -10.83 12.97 -9.12
N SER A 93 -11.87 12.25 -9.53
CA SER A 93 -13.25 12.75 -9.49
C SER A 93 -13.69 13.11 -8.08
N ARG A 94 -13.33 12.28 -7.09
CA ARG A 94 -13.60 12.54 -5.67
C ARG A 94 -12.86 13.79 -5.20
N VAL A 95 -11.55 13.88 -5.40
CA VAL A 95 -10.71 14.99 -4.93
C VAL A 95 -11.11 16.30 -5.59
N ALA A 96 -11.43 16.29 -6.88
CA ALA A 96 -11.90 17.48 -7.62
C ALA A 96 -13.20 18.05 -7.05
N SER A 97 -14.04 17.22 -6.41
CA SER A 97 -15.27 17.64 -5.74
C SER A 97 -15.06 18.17 -4.31
N GLN A 98 -13.85 18.03 -3.75
CA GLN A 98 -13.51 18.46 -2.40
C GLN A 98 -12.87 19.86 -2.41
N SER A 99 -13.12 20.64 -1.36
CA SER A 99 -12.50 21.96 -1.12
C SER A 99 -11.43 21.93 -0.03
N GLU A 100 -11.09 20.75 0.49
CA GLU A 100 -10.09 20.58 1.53
C GLU A 100 -8.67 20.67 0.94
N GLY A 101 -7.76 21.31 1.68
CA GLY A 101 -6.34 21.34 1.33
C GLY A 101 -5.61 20.02 1.63
N PRO A 102 -4.32 19.91 1.24
CA PRO A 102 -3.55 18.70 1.47
C PRO A 102 -3.44 18.37 2.96
N LYS A 103 -3.57 17.08 3.28
CA LYS A 103 -3.45 16.54 4.65
C LYS A 103 -1.99 16.20 4.96
N LEU A 104 -1.70 15.94 6.22
CA LEU A 104 -0.38 15.52 6.69
C LEU A 104 -0.41 14.04 7.11
N LEU A 105 0.59 13.28 6.68
CA LEU A 105 0.69 11.84 6.86
C LEU A 105 0.98 11.49 8.32
N TRP A 106 0.19 10.56 8.88
CA TRP A 106 0.38 9.96 10.21
C TRP A 106 0.56 10.94 11.36
N MET A 107 -0.19 12.05 11.33
CA MET A 107 -0.16 13.05 12.40
C MET A 107 -0.95 12.66 13.64
N SER A 108 -1.84 11.66 13.57
CA SER A 108 -2.58 11.14 14.72
C SER A 108 -1.70 10.31 15.66
N ASP A 109 -2.05 10.31 16.95
CA ASP A 109 -1.34 9.55 17.98
C ASP A 109 -1.82 8.09 18.08
N THR A 110 -2.55 7.60 17.07
CA THR A 110 -2.97 6.20 17.00
C THR A 110 -1.74 5.30 16.87
N PRO A 111 -1.60 4.26 17.72
CA PRO A 111 -0.51 3.30 17.63
C PRO A 111 -0.66 2.40 16.40
N MET A 112 0.45 2.16 15.71
CA MET A 112 0.51 1.24 14.56
C MET A 112 0.25 -0.21 15.00
N PRO A 113 -0.25 -1.08 14.10
CA PRO A 113 -0.25 -2.51 14.35
C PRO A 113 1.21 -2.98 14.46
N GLU A 114 1.49 -3.78 15.48
CA GLU A 114 2.75 -4.52 15.53
C GLU A 114 2.82 -5.43 14.30
N PRO A 115 3.96 -5.50 13.59
CA PRO A 115 4.16 -6.53 12.59
C PRO A 115 3.95 -7.87 13.30
N GLY A 116 3.01 -8.68 12.80
CA GLY A 116 2.64 -9.93 13.48
C GLY A 116 3.89 -10.75 13.77
N GLU A 117 4.13 -11.03 15.06
CA GLU A 117 5.31 -11.73 15.57
C GLU A 117 5.64 -12.91 14.64
N ASP A 118 6.69 -12.77 13.84
CA ASP A 118 7.28 -13.93 13.21
C ASP A 118 7.96 -14.68 14.36
N GLY A 119 7.29 -15.73 14.83
CA GLY A 119 7.82 -16.73 15.75
C GLY A 119 8.93 -17.56 15.10
N ASP A 120 9.86 -16.90 14.39
CA ASP A 120 11.08 -17.52 13.90
C ASP A 120 12.14 -17.38 15.00
N LYS A 121 11.92 -18.15 16.06
CA LYS A 121 12.99 -18.56 16.95
C LYS A 121 13.83 -19.57 16.17
N ASN A 122 14.94 -19.10 15.62
CA ASN A 122 16.08 -19.96 15.37
C ASN A 122 17.23 -19.54 16.29
#